data_AF-X0YLB7-F1
#
_entry.id   AF-X0YLB7-F1
#
_cell.length_a   1.000
_cell.length_b   1.000
_cell.length_c   1.000
_cell.angle_alpha   90.00
_cell.angle_beta   90.00
_cell.angle_gamma   90.00
#
_symmetry.space_group_name_H-M   'P 1'
#
loop_
_entity.id
_entity.type
_entity.pdbx_description
1 polymer ?
#
loop_
_entity_poly.entity_id
_entity_poly.type
_entity_poly.pdbx_seq_one_letter_code
_entity_poly.pdbx_strand_id
1 'polypeptide(L)'
;MDLVKRSELKPGDKLPPERELAEKLSISRNSLREAFRVLESRGLIKSKAGGGRYIREIRKNGYSNTENIILSLEKSSILELLEAREIFEVKIAKIAAQRATIEDTELIEQVLNKMNEEEELKYGKETESDTEFHLAIARASHNFVFTNIIRLHLDLLKGTREKPSKFPEGGRSDGANTKQYCRPLKNMILKKPEKLC
;
A
#
# COMPACT_ATOMS: atom_id res chain seq x y z
N MET A 1 -30.94 -3.47 8.96
CA MET A 1 -30.06 -4.15 9.95
C MET A 1 -30.85 -4.93 11.00
N ASP A 2 -32.18 -4.76 11.06
CA ASP A 2 -32.99 -5.35 12.13
C ASP A 2 -33.31 -6.84 11.96
N LEU A 3 -33.41 -7.36 10.73
CA LEU A 3 -33.76 -8.77 10.55
C LEU A 3 -32.61 -9.74 10.87
N VAL A 4 -31.35 -9.34 10.60
CA VAL A 4 -30.16 -10.13 10.98
C VAL A 4 -30.01 -10.19 12.51
N LYS A 5 -30.42 -9.13 13.23
CA LYS A 5 -30.45 -9.12 14.69
C LYS A 5 -31.66 -9.86 15.28
N ARG A 6 -32.82 -9.86 14.61
CA ARG A 6 -34.06 -10.47 15.12
C ARG A 6 -34.28 -11.93 14.76
N SER A 7 -33.57 -12.47 13.76
CA SER A 7 -33.84 -13.82 13.24
C SER A 7 -32.84 -14.90 13.69
N GLU A 8 -31.93 -14.58 14.61
CA GLU A 8 -30.86 -15.48 15.08
C GLU A 8 -30.01 -16.13 13.97
N LEU A 9 -30.05 -15.59 12.75
CA LEU A 9 -29.35 -16.17 11.61
C LEU A 9 -27.84 -16.00 11.80
N LYS A 10 -27.15 -17.13 11.81
CA LYS A 10 -25.71 -17.22 11.98
C LYS A 10 -25.02 -17.17 10.62
N PRO A 11 -23.74 -16.77 10.60
CA PRO A 11 -22.98 -16.88 9.37
C PRO A 11 -22.89 -18.33 8.89
N GLY A 12 -23.10 -18.56 7.59
CA GLY A 12 -23.28 -19.88 7.00
C GLY A 12 -24.74 -20.26 6.74
N ASP A 13 -25.70 -19.61 7.42
CA ASP A 13 -27.12 -19.94 7.28
C ASP A 13 -27.67 -19.54 5.91
N LYS A 14 -28.62 -20.35 5.43
CA LYS A 14 -29.37 -20.08 4.22
C LYS A 14 -30.46 -19.06 4.51
N LEU A 15 -30.53 -18.00 3.71
CA LEU A 15 -31.62 -17.03 3.79
C LEU A 15 -32.95 -17.68 3.35
N PRO A 16 -34.09 -17.28 3.96
CA PRO A 16 -35.40 -17.68 3.49
C PRO A 16 -35.63 -17.32 2.01
N PRO A 17 -36.55 -18.01 1.32
CA PRO A 17 -36.93 -17.67 -0.04
C PRO A 17 -37.35 -16.20 -0.19
N GLU A 18 -37.01 -15.58 -1.32
CA GLU A 18 -37.32 -14.16 -1.61
C GLU A 18 -38.78 -13.80 -1.35
N ARG A 19 -39.70 -14.71 -1.71
CA ARG A 19 -41.16 -14.51 -1.54
C ARG A 19 -41.53 -14.35 -0.07
N GLU A 20 -41.09 -15.29 0.76
CA GLU A 20 -41.37 -15.29 2.20
C GLU A 20 -40.73 -14.08 2.90
N LEU A 21 -39.53 -13.69 2.48
CA LEU A 21 -38.82 -12.57 3.08
C LEU A 21 -39.43 -11.21 2.69
N ALA A 22 -39.89 -11.07 1.44
CA ALA A 22 -40.59 -9.89 0.97
C ALA A 22 -41.93 -9.69 1.72
N GLU A 23 -42.67 -10.78 1.95
CA GLU A 23 -43.90 -10.79 2.75
C GLU A 23 -43.61 -10.41 4.21
N LYS A 24 -42.60 -11.02 4.85
CA LYS A 24 -42.20 -10.70 6.24
C LYS A 24 -41.74 -9.26 6.46
N LEU A 25 -41.10 -8.66 5.44
CA LEU A 25 -40.60 -7.30 5.48
C LEU A 25 -41.58 -6.26 4.92
N SER A 26 -42.73 -6.71 4.40
CA SER A 26 -43.73 -5.86 3.73
C SER A 26 -43.14 -4.97 2.61
N ILE A 27 -42.23 -5.53 1.79
CA ILE A 27 -41.61 -4.83 0.66
C ILE A 27 -41.82 -5.56 -0.66
N SER A 28 -41.64 -4.83 -1.78
CA SER A 28 -41.70 -5.45 -3.11
C SER A 28 -40.52 -6.41 -3.35
N ARG A 29 -40.76 -7.46 -4.15
CA ARG A 29 -39.69 -8.41 -4.56
C ARG A 29 -38.57 -7.72 -5.33
N ASN A 30 -38.87 -6.68 -6.10
CA ASN A 30 -37.87 -5.92 -6.84
C ASN A 30 -36.97 -5.13 -5.87
N SER A 31 -37.55 -4.46 -4.88
CA SER A 31 -36.81 -3.76 -3.83
C SER A 31 -35.93 -4.72 -3.02
N LEU A 32 -36.44 -5.92 -2.72
CA LEU A 32 -35.65 -6.95 -2.03
C LEU A 32 -34.48 -7.45 -2.89
N ARG A 33 -34.66 -7.60 -4.20
CA ARG A 33 -33.58 -7.99 -5.12
C ARG A 33 -32.50 -6.93 -5.22
N GLU A 34 -32.86 -5.64 -5.25
CA GLU A 34 -31.88 -4.56 -5.22
C GLU A 34 -31.13 -4.52 -3.87
N ALA A 35 -31.84 -4.71 -2.76
CA ALA A 35 -31.20 -4.85 -1.45
C ALA A 35 -30.21 -6.03 -1.43
N PHE A 36 -30.58 -7.18 -2.01
CA PHE A 36 -29.67 -8.33 -2.12
C PHE A 36 -28.47 -8.06 -3.04
N ARG A 37 -28.64 -7.37 -4.16
CA ARG A 37 -27.51 -6.94 -5.01
C ARG A 37 -26.52 -6.08 -4.24
N VAL A 38 -27.02 -5.14 -3.45
CA VAL A 38 -26.17 -4.29 -2.58
C VAL A 38 -25.49 -5.10 -1.47
N LEU A 39 -26.17 -6.09 -0.89
CA LEU A 39 -25.59 -6.95 0.15
C LEU A 39 -24.57 -7.94 -0.41
N GLU A 40 -24.78 -8.45 -1.62
CA GLU A 40 -23.83 -9.30 -2.35
C GLU A 40 -22.59 -8.52 -2.78
N SER A 41 -22.75 -7.30 -3.30
CA SER A 41 -21.61 -6.45 -3.68
C SER A 41 -20.76 -6.04 -2.47
N ARG A 42 -21.37 -5.92 -1.29
CA ARG A 42 -20.67 -5.72 -0.01
C ARG A 42 -20.12 -7.00 0.61
N GLY A 43 -20.26 -8.15 -0.07
CA GLY A 43 -19.74 -9.43 0.39
C GLY A 43 -20.43 -10.02 1.62
N LEU A 44 -21.58 -9.50 2.05
CA LEU A 44 -22.28 -9.92 3.26
C LEU A 44 -23.06 -11.23 3.07
N ILE A 45 -23.48 -11.50 1.84
CA ILE A 45 -24.19 -12.73 1.45
C ILE A 45 -23.60 -13.29 0.15
N LYS A 46 -23.86 -14.57 -0.15
CA LYS A 46 -23.45 -15.22 -1.41
C LYS A 46 -24.62 -15.96 -2.05
N SER A 47 -24.80 -15.80 -3.35
CA SER A 47 -25.70 -16.61 -4.16
C SER A 47 -25.00 -17.90 -4.62
N LYS A 48 -25.68 -19.03 -4.51
CA LYS A 48 -25.27 -20.30 -5.14
C LYS A 48 -26.26 -20.61 -6.26
N ALA A 49 -25.76 -20.85 -7.47
CA ALA A 49 -26.60 -21.22 -8.62
C ALA A 49 -27.47 -22.44 -8.26
N GLY A 50 -28.79 -22.30 -8.41
CA GLY A 50 -29.78 -23.33 -8.03
C GLY A 50 -29.94 -23.59 -6.51
N GLY A 51 -29.15 -22.94 -5.65
CA GLY A 51 -29.01 -23.30 -4.23
C GLY A 51 -29.54 -22.26 -3.23
N GLY A 52 -29.94 -21.08 -3.66
CA GLY A 52 -30.39 -19.97 -2.79
C GLY A 52 -29.26 -19.04 -2.32
N ARG A 53 -29.57 -18.13 -1.40
CA ARG A 53 -28.61 -17.17 -0.82
C ARG A 53 -28.21 -17.56 0.59
N TYR A 54 -26.95 -17.35 0.94
CA TYR A 54 -26.39 -17.72 2.23
C TYR A 54 -25.71 -16.52 2.88
N ILE A 55 -25.83 -16.38 4.20
CA ILE A 55 -25.09 -15.38 4.97
C ILE A 55 -23.62 -15.77 4.93
N ARG A 56 -22.76 -14.85 4.47
CA ARG A 56 -21.33 -15.11 4.48
C ARG A 56 -20.83 -15.04 5.92
N GLU A 57 -19.87 -15.90 6.26
CA GLU A 57 -19.04 -15.67 7.43
C GLU A 57 -18.36 -14.31 7.32
N ILE A 58 -18.94 -13.31 7.99
CA ILE A 58 -18.25 -12.06 8.29
C ILE A 58 -17.20 -12.46 9.33
N ARG A 59 -16.06 -12.96 8.86
CA ARG A 59 -14.81 -12.80 9.62
C ARG A 59 -14.80 -11.34 10.03
N LYS A 60 -14.59 -11.02 11.31
CA LYS A 60 -14.71 -9.66 11.87
C LYS A 60 -13.89 -8.55 11.17
N ASN A 61 -13.24 -8.81 10.04
CA ASN A 61 -12.52 -7.88 9.19
C ASN A 61 -13.05 -7.99 7.73
N GLY A 62 -14.14 -7.27 7.41
CA GLY A 62 -14.78 -7.25 6.09
C GLY A 62 -14.13 -6.33 5.05
N TYR A 63 -13.09 -5.62 5.46
CA TYR A 63 -11.93 -5.22 4.66
C TYR A 63 -10.76 -5.65 5.54
N SER A 64 -9.63 -6.10 4.99
CA SER A 64 -8.45 -6.18 5.87
C SER A 64 -8.23 -4.76 6.42
N ASN A 65 -8.00 -4.58 7.72
CA ASN A 65 -7.64 -3.25 8.26
C ASN A 65 -6.52 -2.61 7.41
N THR A 66 -5.66 -3.46 6.83
CA THR A 66 -4.60 -3.15 5.88
C THR A 66 -5.07 -2.46 4.59
N GLU A 67 -6.13 -2.93 3.92
CA GLU A 67 -6.65 -2.28 2.69
C GLU A 67 -7.19 -0.88 2.98
N ASN A 68 -7.89 -0.70 4.11
CA ASN A 68 -8.35 0.63 4.54
C ASN A 68 -7.17 1.55 4.87
N ILE A 69 -6.10 1.02 5.48
CA ILE A 69 -4.88 1.78 5.75
C ILE A 69 -4.22 2.22 4.43
N ILE A 70 -4.09 1.32 3.46
CA ILE A 70 -3.50 1.64 2.15
C ILE A 70 -4.31 2.75 1.45
N LEU A 71 -5.63 2.63 1.38
CA LEU A 71 -6.50 3.66 0.78
C LEU A 71 -6.44 5.00 1.53
N SER A 72 -6.22 4.99 2.84
CA SER A 72 -6.00 6.20 3.63
C SER A 72 -4.64 6.83 3.34
N LEU A 73 -3.59 6.02 3.22
CA LEU A 73 -2.24 6.47 2.88
C LEU A 73 -2.15 7.03 1.45
N GLU A 74 -2.90 6.48 0.50
CA GLU A 74 -3.01 7.01 -0.87
C GLU A 74 -3.67 8.40 -0.96
N LYS A 75 -4.30 8.85 0.13
CA LYS A 75 -4.90 10.18 0.28
C LYS A 75 -4.04 11.13 1.11
N SER A 76 -2.93 10.65 1.68
CA SER A 76 -1.98 11.48 2.42
C SER A 76 -1.35 12.54 1.52
N SER A 77 -0.91 13.64 2.13
CA SER A 77 -0.19 14.67 1.40
C SER A 77 1.21 14.19 1.00
N ILE A 78 1.73 14.73 -0.11
CA ILE A 78 3.10 14.46 -0.54
C ILE A 78 4.13 14.86 0.54
N LEU A 79 3.83 15.89 1.34
CA LEU A 79 4.71 16.36 2.42
C LEU A 79 4.82 15.34 3.56
N GLU A 80 3.70 14.74 3.98
CA GLU A 80 3.70 13.68 5.00
C GLU A 80 4.44 12.43 4.52
N LEU A 81 4.33 12.10 3.23
CA LEU A 81 5.08 10.99 2.65
C LEU A 81 6.58 11.29 2.61
N LEU A 82 7.00 12.51 2.27
CA LEU A 82 8.41 12.90 2.27
C LEU A 82 9.01 12.89 3.69
N GLU A 83 8.27 13.34 4.69
CA GLU A 83 8.68 13.27 6.10
C GLU A 83 8.88 11.81 6.56
N ALA A 84 7.94 10.92 6.25
CA ALA A 84 8.07 9.50 6.54
C ALA A 84 9.27 8.85 5.83
N ARG A 85 9.57 9.28 4.60
CA ARG A 85 10.72 8.80 3.80
C ARG A 85 12.02 9.01 4.56
N GLU A 86 12.22 10.23 5.08
CA GLU A 86 13.44 10.62 5.78
C GLU A 86 13.70 9.72 7.00
N ILE A 87 12.65 9.40 7.76
CA ILE A 87 12.76 8.56 8.95
C ILE A 87 13.09 7.12 8.57
N PHE A 88 12.34 6.52 7.64
CA PHE A 88 12.50 5.12 7.28
C PHE A 88 13.84 4.88 6.59
N GLU A 89 14.14 5.62 5.54
CA GLU A 89 15.30 5.35 4.70
C GLU A 89 16.62 5.56 5.44
N VAL A 90 16.73 6.63 6.24
CA VAL A 90 17.97 6.88 6.99
C VAL A 90 18.22 5.80 8.03
N LYS A 91 17.19 5.34 8.75
CA LYS A 91 17.35 4.28 9.75
C LYS A 91 17.62 2.92 9.11
N ILE A 92 16.93 2.61 8.01
CA ILE A 92 17.13 1.36 7.26
C ILE A 92 18.53 1.32 6.64
N ALA A 93 19.01 2.43 6.07
CA ALA A 93 20.36 2.51 5.51
C ALA A 93 21.46 2.34 6.58
N LYS A 94 21.27 2.87 7.80
CA LYS A 94 22.18 2.61 8.92
C LYS A 94 22.25 1.13 9.30
N ILE A 95 21.11 0.45 9.28
CA ILE A 95 21.04 -1.00 9.55
C ILE A 95 21.67 -1.79 8.39
N ALA A 96 21.41 -1.38 7.15
CA ALA A 96 22.04 -1.95 5.96
C ALA A 96 23.56 -1.81 6.01
N ALA A 97 24.10 -0.65 6.37
CA ALA A 97 25.54 -0.44 6.51
C ALA A 97 26.23 -1.41 7.48
N GLN A 98 25.51 -1.87 8.51
CA GLN A 98 26.03 -2.82 9.50
C GLN A 98 25.93 -4.28 9.04
N ARG A 99 25.02 -4.58 8.11
CA ARG A 99 24.65 -5.96 7.75
C ARG A 99 25.01 -6.35 6.32
N ALA A 100 25.22 -5.37 5.44
CA ALA A 100 25.46 -5.58 4.03
C ALA A 100 26.64 -6.51 3.78
N THR A 101 26.42 -7.46 2.90
CA THR A 101 27.46 -8.31 2.33
C THR A 101 28.26 -7.56 1.27
N ILE A 102 29.33 -8.19 0.77
CA ILE A 102 30.12 -7.62 -0.33
C ILE A 102 29.24 -7.53 -1.58
N GLU A 103 28.46 -8.58 -1.83
CA GLU A 103 27.53 -8.71 -2.95
C GLU A 103 26.43 -7.63 -2.91
N ASP A 104 25.89 -7.33 -1.72
CA ASP A 104 24.93 -6.23 -1.55
C ASP A 104 25.56 -4.87 -1.90
N THR A 105 26.81 -4.67 -1.48
CA THR A 105 27.54 -3.42 -1.68
C THR A 105 27.82 -3.19 -3.16
N GLU A 106 28.27 -4.24 -3.87
CA GLU A 106 28.48 -4.23 -5.32
C GLU A 106 27.18 -3.95 -6.07
N LEU A 107 26.07 -4.59 -5.68
CA LEU A 107 24.77 -4.34 -6.29
C LEU A 107 24.31 -2.89 -6.10
N ILE A 108 24.45 -2.35 -4.88
CA ILE A 108 24.08 -0.96 -4.58
C ILE A 108 24.92 0.02 -5.43
N GLU A 109 26.22 -0.26 -5.62
CA GLU A 109 27.08 0.56 -6.46
C GLU A 109 26.68 0.51 -7.94
N GLN A 110 26.40 -0.68 -8.47
CA GLN A 110 25.93 -0.86 -9.85
C GLN A 110 24.63 -0.08 -10.12
N VAL A 111 23.63 -0.25 -9.25
CA VAL A 111 22.34 0.41 -9.40
C VAL A 111 22.46 1.93 -9.27
N LEU A 112 23.32 2.41 -8.36
CA LEU A 112 23.56 3.84 -8.23
C LEU A 112 24.22 4.44 -9.47
N ASN A 113 25.18 3.75 -10.08
CA ASN A 113 25.84 4.25 -11.29
C ASN A 113 24.82 4.36 -12.43
N LYS A 114 24.00 3.34 -12.63
CA LYS A 114 22.87 3.36 -13.58
C LYS A 114 21.90 4.50 -13.29
N MET A 115 21.57 4.75 -12.02
CA MET A 115 20.70 5.86 -11.63
C MET A 115 21.30 7.22 -11.99
N ASN A 116 22.60 7.45 -11.73
CA ASN A 116 23.28 8.70 -12.08
C ASN A 116 23.33 8.92 -13.60
N GLU A 117 23.59 7.87 -14.38
CA GLU A 117 23.60 7.92 -15.85
C GLU A 117 22.22 8.29 -16.42
N GLU A 118 21.14 7.68 -15.91
CA GLU A 118 19.78 8.02 -16.34
C GLU A 118 19.35 9.43 -15.91
N GLU A 119 19.86 9.92 -14.79
CA GLU A 119 19.52 11.24 -14.25
C GLU A 119 20.04 12.37 -15.15
N GLU A 120 21.25 12.23 -15.70
CA GLU A 120 21.83 13.16 -16.67
C GLU A 120 20.95 13.28 -17.93
N LEU A 121 20.25 12.21 -18.31
CA LEU A 121 19.39 12.16 -19.49
C LEU A 121 17.95 12.64 -19.22
N LYS A 122 17.44 12.47 -18.00
CA LYS A 122 16.01 12.67 -17.66
C LYS A 122 15.72 13.92 -16.83
N TYR A 123 16.69 14.82 -16.66
CA TYR A 123 16.54 16.13 -15.99
C TYR A 123 15.87 16.07 -14.61
N GLY A 124 16.25 15.08 -13.79
CA GLY A 124 15.75 14.96 -12.41
C GLY A 124 14.33 14.42 -12.27
N LYS A 125 13.77 13.77 -13.30
CA LYS A 125 12.61 12.89 -13.10
C LYS A 125 13.05 11.61 -12.39
N GLU A 126 12.27 11.18 -11.40
CA GLU A 126 12.48 9.90 -10.72
C GLU A 126 12.36 8.76 -11.73
N THR A 127 13.31 7.83 -11.70
CA THR A 127 13.42 6.74 -12.67
C THR A 127 13.17 5.39 -12.01
N GLU A 128 13.00 4.35 -12.82
CA GLU A 128 12.95 2.98 -12.31
C GLU A 128 14.21 2.65 -11.51
N SER A 129 15.37 3.17 -11.93
CA SER A 129 16.65 3.03 -11.24
C SER A 129 16.71 3.75 -9.89
N ASP A 130 15.94 4.83 -9.67
CA ASP A 130 15.76 5.41 -8.32
C ASP A 130 15.04 4.44 -7.38
N THR A 131 13.92 3.86 -7.84
CA THR A 131 13.21 2.84 -7.07
C THR A 131 14.11 1.63 -6.77
N GLU A 132 14.87 1.18 -7.76
CA GLU A 132 15.79 0.06 -7.63
C GLU A 132 16.88 0.34 -6.59
N PHE A 133 17.42 1.57 -6.54
CA PHE A 133 18.44 1.99 -5.58
C PHE A 133 17.92 1.92 -4.14
N HIS A 134 16.76 2.51 -3.85
CA HIS A 134 16.17 2.49 -2.51
C HIS A 134 15.81 1.07 -2.05
N LEU A 135 15.33 0.22 -2.96
CA LEU A 135 15.07 -1.19 -2.65
C LEU A 135 16.35 -2.01 -2.42
N ALA A 136 17.43 -1.74 -3.16
CA ALA A 136 18.72 -2.41 -2.95
C ALA A 136 19.26 -2.12 -1.54
N ILE A 137 19.21 -0.86 -1.10
CA ILE A 137 19.56 -0.47 0.27
C ILE A 137 18.69 -1.20 1.29
N ALA A 138 17.38 -1.23 1.09
CA ALA A 138 16.47 -1.88 2.03
C ALA A 138 16.70 -3.39 2.13
N ARG A 139 17.07 -4.05 1.03
CA ARG A 139 17.41 -5.49 1.01
C ARG A 139 18.71 -5.79 1.76
N ALA A 140 19.70 -4.92 1.64
CA ALA A 140 20.98 -5.03 2.35
C ALA A 140 20.85 -4.92 3.88
N SER A 141 19.70 -4.47 4.40
CA SER A 141 19.37 -4.57 5.83
C SER A 141 19.08 -6.01 6.30
N HIS A 142 18.93 -6.95 5.37
CA HIS A 142 18.48 -8.33 5.56
C HIS A 142 17.24 -8.44 6.46
N ASN A 143 16.34 -7.47 6.34
CA ASN A 143 15.07 -7.46 7.04
C ASN A 143 13.93 -7.31 6.02
N PHE A 144 13.18 -8.41 5.84
CA PHE A 144 12.07 -8.46 4.90
C PHE A 144 11.01 -7.37 5.15
N VAL A 145 10.76 -7.00 6.40
CA VAL A 145 9.77 -5.95 6.74
C VAL A 145 10.24 -4.58 6.22
N PHE A 146 11.51 -4.24 6.36
CA PHE A 146 12.05 -2.97 5.87
C PHE A 146 11.97 -2.85 4.36
N THR A 147 12.26 -3.93 3.62
CA THR A 147 12.10 -3.96 2.17
C THR A 147 10.65 -3.69 1.75
N ASN A 148 9.67 -4.26 2.45
CA ASN A 148 8.26 -4.07 2.12
C ASN A 148 7.75 -2.68 2.52
N ILE A 149 8.23 -2.11 3.63
CA ILE A 149 7.90 -0.73 4.02
C ILE A 149 8.41 0.25 2.97
N ILE A 150 9.66 0.12 2.51
CA ILE A 150 10.22 0.98 1.46
C ILE A 150 9.46 0.80 0.14
N ARG A 151 9.13 -0.44 -0.24
CA ARG A 151 8.32 -0.68 -1.45
C ARG A 151 6.97 0.04 -1.40
N LEU A 152 6.21 -0.16 -0.33
CA LEU A 152 4.92 0.51 -0.15
C LEU A 152 5.05 2.03 -0.22
N HIS A 153 6.08 2.57 0.44
CA HIS A 153 6.33 4.00 0.48
C HIS A 153 6.64 4.58 -0.91
N LEU A 154 7.50 3.92 -1.69
CA LEU A 154 7.81 4.32 -3.06
C LEU A 154 6.58 4.25 -3.98
N ASP A 155 5.73 3.22 -3.81
CA ASP A 155 4.49 3.07 -4.58
C ASP A 155 3.49 4.21 -4.28
N LEU A 156 3.38 4.62 -3.01
CA LEU A 156 2.54 5.76 -2.59
C LEU A 156 3.03 7.09 -3.19
N LEU A 157 4.35 7.30 -3.25
CA LEU A 157 4.94 8.50 -3.87
C LEU A 157 4.63 8.56 -5.37
N LYS A 158 4.73 7.43 -6.08
CA LYS A 158 4.37 7.35 -7.51
C LYS A 158 2.90 7.69 -7.72
N GLY A 159 2.00 7.08 -6.95
CA GLY A 159 0.55 7.28 -7.06
C GLY A 159 0.10 8.71 -6.73
N THR A 160 0.88 9.47 -5.96
CA THR A 160 0.59 10.88 -5.66
C THR A 160 0.93 11.81 -6.84
N ARG A 161 1.92 11.45 -7.67
CA ARG A 161 2.37 12.26 -8.82
C ARG A 161 1.53 12.06 -10.09
N GLU A 162 0.90 10.90 -10.25
CA GLU A 162 0.03 10.61 -11.39
C GLU A 162 -1.35 11.29 -11.30
N LYS A 163 -1.73 11.77 -10.11
CA LYS A 163 -2.95 12.55 -9.91
C LYS A 163 -2.66 14.02 -10.22
N PRO A 164 -3.41 14.67 -11.13
CA PRO A 164 -3.28 16.11 -11.35
C PRO A 164 -3.59 16.84 -10.04
N SER A 165 -2.54 17.37 -9.43
CA SER A 165 -2.58 18.13 -8.20
C SER A 165 -3.47 19.36 -8.39
N LYS A 166 -4.53 19.51 -7.59
CA LYS A 166 -5.38 20.72 -7.55
C LYS A 166 -4.69 21.89 -6.81
N PHE A 167 -3.36 21.98 -6.88
CA PHE A 167 -2.60 22.98 -6.14
C PHE A 167 -2.13 24.13 -7.08
N PRO A 168 -2.11 25.38 -6.58
CA PRO A 168 -1.68 26.53 -7.36
C PRO A 168 -0.19 26.41 -7.70
N GLU A 169 0.15 26.81 -8.92
CA GLU A 169 1.49 26.85 -9.48
C GLU A 169 2.48 27.55 -8.50
N GLY A 170 3.53 26.83 -8.07
CA GLY A 170 4.57 27.42 -7.22
C GLY A 170 5.48 26.47 -6.44
N GLY A 171 5.14 25.18 -6.34
CA GLY A 171 6.04 24.18 -5.75
C GLY A 171 7.17 23.81 -6.71
N ARG A 172 8.42 24.12 -6.37
CA ARG A 172 9.62 23.67 -7.09
C ARG A 172 9.54 22.17 -7.35
N SER A 173 9.91 21.76 -8.56
CA SER A 173 9.93 20.38 -9.02
C SER A 173 10.50 19.40 -7.97
N ASP A 174 9.67 18.43 -7.58
CA ASP A 174 9.94 17.39 -6.58
C ASP A 174 11.22 16.58 -6.82
N GLY A 175 11.75 16.59 -8.04
CA GLY A 175 13.03 15.97 -8.38
C GLY A 175 14.25 16.59 -7.67
N ALA A 176 14.11 17.78 -7.09
CA ALA A 176 15.19 18.42 -6.33
C ALA A 176 15.37 17.82 -4.92
N ASN A 177 14.30 17.27 -4.31
CA ASN A 177 14.37 16.81 -2.93
C ASN A 177 14.97 15.40 -2.83
N THR A 178 14.64 14.48 -3.74
CA THR A 178 15.20 13.11 -3.80
C THR A 178 16.74 13.10 -3.84
N LYS A 179 17.35 14.03 -4.57
CA LYS A 179 18.81 14.13 -4.77
C LYS A 179 19.60 14.43 -3.49
N GLN A 180 19.00 15.17 -2.56
CA GLN A 180 19.68 15.54 -1.31
C GLN A 180 19.87 14.33 -0.38
N TYR A 181 19.06 13.27 -0.55
CA TYR A 181 19.03 12.13 0.35
C TYR A 181 19.77 10.89 -0.17
N CYS A 182 19.85 10.65 -1.48
CA CYS A 182 20.51 9.45 -2.01
C CYS A 182 22.03 9.41 -1.74
N ARG A 183 22.71 10.57 -1.80
CA ARG A 183 24.16 10.66 -1.54
C ARG A 183 24.55 10.35 -0.09
N PRO A 184 23.87 10.89 0.94
CA PRO A 184 24.06 10.46 2.32
C PRO A 184 23.85 8.96 2.55
N LEU A 185 22.81 8.36 1.94
CA LEU A 185 22.50 6.94 2.12
C LEU A 185 23.59 6.04 1.54
N LYS A 186 24.12 6.37 0.35
CA LYS A 186 25.31 5.70 -0.23
C LYS A 186 26.49 5.76 0.74
N ASN A 187 26.80 6.97 1.22
CA ASN A 187 27.96 7.18 2.09
C ASN A 187 27.85 6.40 3.41
N MET A 188 26.64 6.22 3.95
CA MET A 188 26.43 5.41 5.15
C MET A 188 26.77 3.93 4.92
N ILE A 189 26.50 3.39 3.73
CA ILE A 189 26.71 1.95 3.44
C ILE A 189 28.13 1.67 2.99
N LEU A 190 28.69 2.52 2.11
CA LEU A 190 30.04 2.31 1.56
C LEU A 190 31.15 2.66 2.56
N LYS A 191 30.88 3.57 3.50
CA LYS A 191 31.78 3.80 4.64
C LYS A 191 31.28 2.91 5.78
N LYS A 192 31.68 1.64 5.78
CA LYS A 192 31.44 0.75 6.93
C LYS A 192 31.76 1.53 8.20
N PRO A 193 30.86 1.61 9.19
CA PRO A 193 31.19 2.26 10.44
C PRO A 193 32.41 1.54 11.01
N GLU A 194 33.52 2.27 11.18
CA GLU A 194 34.54 1.84 12.13
C GLU A 194 33.80 1.44 13.40
N LYS A 195 34.03 0.20 13.83
CA LYS A 195 33.32 -0.46 14.92
C LYS A 195 33.04 0.54 16.04
N LEU A 196 31.79 0.97 16.17
CA LEU A 196 31.30 1.62 17.37
C LEU A 196 31.19 0.51 18.42
N CYS A 197 32.32 0.25 19.07
CA CYS A 197 32.40 -0.46 20.35
C CYS A 197 31.69 0.34 21.44
#